data_AF-A0A3Q8V7I6-F1
#
_entry.id   AF-A0A3Q8V7I6-F1
#
_cell.length_a   1.000
_cell.length_b   1.000
_cell.length_c   1.000
_cell.angle_alpha   90.00
_cell.angle_beta   90.00
_cell.angle_gamma   90.00
#
_symmetry.space_group_name_H-M   'P 1'
#
loop_
_entity.id
_entity.type
_entity.pdbx_description
1 polymer ?
#
loop_
_entity_poly.entity_id
_entity_poly.type
_entity_poly.pdbx_seq_one_letter_code
_entity_poly.pdbx_strand_id
1 'polypeptide(L)'
;MTVAHHALEVTLTRPLTAAELHHAARLLPLATNHDATRLMTLVRAKTPGRAAHRLRHCVGARLPVDVITTHYPDTDGQILLNIDFPPSVHAAICDTAHRTGQPPELFVRHAIHRALDRHAGAEAARLDQAIQDLLAGALPAHLLAAVGRALTHIPGASQ
;
A
#
# COMPACT_ATOMS: atom_id res chain seq x y z
N MET A 1 -8.63 13.27 -26.98
CA MET A 1 -8.23 12.63 -25.71
C MET A 1 -8.22 11.13 -25.91
N THR A 2 -7.03 10.51 -25.85
CA THR A 2 -6.85 9.07 -25.98
C THR A 2 -7.38 8.36 -24.72
N VAL A 3 -8.06 7.24 -24.91
CA VAL A 3 -8.53 6.41 -23.79
C VAL A 3 -7.43 5.40 -23.49
N ALA A 4 -6.85 5.45 -22.29
CA ALA A 4 -5.75 4.59 -21.88
C ALA A 4 -6.24 3.42 -21.01
N HIS A 5 -5.40 2.39 -20.88
CA HIS A 5 -5.56 1.35 -19.87
C HIS A 5 -4.73 1.76 -18.65
N HIS A 6 -5.34 1.71 -17.48
CA HIS A 6 -4.68 1.99 -16.20
C HIS A 6 -4.52 0.68 -15.43
N ALA A 7 -3.29 0.38 -15.03
CA ALA A 7 -3.00 -0.74 -14.14
C ALA A 7 -3.38 -0.35 -12.71
N LEU A 8 -4.32 -1.11 -12.15
CA LEU A 8 -4.84 -0.91 -10.81
C LEU A 8 -4.59 -2.15 -9.96
N GLU A 9 -4.22 -1.92 -8.72
CA GLU A 9 -4.11 -2.94 -7.69
C GLU A 9 -5.27 -2.76 -6.69
N VAL A 10 -5.79 -3.87 -6.19
CA VAL A 10 -6.86 -3.93 -5.20
C VAL A 10 -6.32 -4.67 -3.99
N THR A 11 -6.22 -3.99 -2.86
CA THR A 11 -5.95 -4.62 -1.55
C THR A 11 -7.27 -5.00 -0.91
N LEU A 12 -7.32 -6.21 -0.35
CA LEU A 12 -8.51 -6.78 0.27
C LEU A 12 -8.35 -6.87 1.78
N THR A 13 -9.45 -6.71 2.52
CA THR A 13 -9.44 -6.84 4.00
C THR A 13 -9.29 -8.29 4.46
N ARG A 14 -9.52 -9.25 3.57
CA ARG A 14 -9.30 -10.69 3.79
C ARG A 14 -8.96 -11.40 2.47
N PRO A 15 -8.33 -12.58 2.51
CA PRO A 15 -8.17 -13.43 1.34
C PRO A 15 -9.51 -13.75 0.65
N LEU A 16 -9.49 -13.84 -0.68
CA LEU A 16 -10.62 -14.42 -1.43
C LEU A 16 -10.60 -15.94 -1.38
N THR A 17 -11.79 -16.52 -1.32
CA THR A 17 -11.98 -17.93 -1.66
C THR A 17 -11.84 -18.15 -3.17
N ALA A 18 -11.56 -19.39 -3.59
CA ALA A 18 -11.49 -19.75 -5.01
C ALA A 18 -12.80 -19.43 -5.76
N ALA A 19 -13.96 -19.57 -5.09
CA ALA A 19 -15.27 -19.26 -5.67
C ALA A 19 -15.47 -17.74 -5.88
N GLU A 20 -15.07 -16.92 -4.91
CA GLU A 20 -15.11 -15.46 -5.01
C GLU A 20 -14.18 -14.97 -6.12
N LEU A 21 -12.96 -15.51 -6.20
CA LEU A 21 -12.00 -15.19 -7.26
C LEU A 21 -12.54 -15.58 -8.63
N HIS A 22 -13.08 -16.79 -8.77
CA HIS A 22 -13.67 -17.25 -10.03
C HIS A 22 -14.87 -16.38 -10.44
N HIS A 23 -15.71 -15.94 -9.49
CA HIS A 23 -16.80 -15.02 -9.78
C HIS A 23 -16.29 -13.63 -10.22
N ALA A 24 -15.27 -13.10 -9.54
CA ALA A 24 -14.66 -11.82 -9.85
C ALA A 24 -14.02 -11.83 -11.25
N ALA A 25 -13.33 -12.91 -11.62
CA ALA A 25 -12.69 -13.09 -12.92
C ALA A 25 -13.68 -13.09 -14.09
N ARG A 26 -14.98 -13.36 -13.84
CA ARG A 26 -16.03 -13.23 -14.87
C ARG A 26 -16.46 -11.79 -15.12
N LEU A 27 -16.20 -10.87 -14.17
CA LEU A 27 -16.58 -9.46 -14.30
C LEU A 27 -15.51 -8.64 -15.01
N LEU A 28 -14.24 -8.94 -14.72
CA LEU A 28 -13.09 -8.30 -15.34
C LEU A 28 -11.86 -9.21 -15.27
N PRO A 29 -10.90 -9.07 -16.21
CA PRO A 29 -9.63 -9.77 -16.13
C PRO A 29 -8.86 -9.36 -14.87
N LEU A 30 -8.54 -10.32 -14.01
CA LEU A 30 -7.86 -10.12 -12.73
C LEU A 30 -6.71 -11.12 -12.61
N ALA A 31 -5.56 -10.65 -12.16
CA ALA A 31 -4.51 -11.49 -11.60
C ALA A 31 -4.56 -11.39 -10.08
N THR A 32 -4.19 -12.46 -9.37
CA THR A 32 -4.14 -12.48 -7.90
C THR A 32 -2.72 -12.81 -7.43
N ASN A 33 -2.34 -12.29 -6.27
CA ASN A 33 -1.12 -12.71 -5.59
C ASN A 33 -1.30 -14.08 -4.90
N HIS A 34 -0.21 -14.64 -4.36
CA HIS A 34 -0.20 -15.98 -3.79
C HIS A 34 -1.23 -16.18 -2.65
N ASP A 35 -1.40 -15.20 -1.78
CA ASP A 35 -2.30 -15.30 -0.62
C ASP A 35 -3.74 -14.81 -0.89
N ALA A 36 -4.04 -14.47 -2.13
CA ALA A 36 -5.34 -13.95 -2.56
C ALA A 36 -5.85 -12.71 -1.80
N THR A 37 -4.94 -11.90 -1.24
CA THR A 37 -5.27 -10.61 -0.60
C THR A 37 -5.06 -9.41 -1.53
N ARG A 38 -4.41 -9.61 -2.67
CA ARG A 38 -4.19 -8.59 -3.70
C ARG A 38 -4.65 -9.06 -5.05
N LEU A 39 -5.33 -8.15 -5.76
CA LEU A 39 -5.76 -8.34 -7.14
C LEU A 39 -5.15 -7.26 -8.02
N MET A 40 -4.84 -7.58 -9.27
CA MET A 40 -4.34 -6.62 -10.26
C MET A 40 -5.18 -6.71 -11.52
N THR A 41 -5.50 -5.55 -12.12
CA THR A 41 -6.32 -5.47 -13.33
C THR A 41 -5.97 -4.25 -14.18
N LEU A 42 -6.34 -4.30 -15.46
CA LEU A 42 -6.26 -3.17 -16.39
C LEU A 42 -7.65 -2.62 -16.65
N VAL A 43 -7.86 -1.35 -16.30
CA VAL A 43 -9.16 -0.68 -16.52
C VAL A 43 -9.01 0.44 -17.53
N ARG A 44 -9.82 0.37 -18.58
CA ARG A 44 -9.88 1.40 -19.63
C ARG A 44 -10.67 2.63 -19.15
N ALA A 45 -10.02 3.79 -19.10
CA ALA A 45 -10.64 5.07 -18.74
C ALA A 45 -9.89 6.28 -19.32
N LYS A 46 -10.45 7.49 -19.13
CA LYS A 46 -9.79 8.75 -19.51
C LYS A 46 -8.76 9.21 -18.47
N THR A 47 -8.92 8.81 -17.22
CA THR A 47 -8.06 9.20 -16.10
C THR A 47 -7.95 8.04 -15.11
N PRO A 48 -6.86 7.95 -14.33
CA PRO A 48 -6.70 6.91 -13.31
C PRO A 48 -7.82 6.95 -12.25
N GLY A 49 -8.27 8.15 -11.84
CA GLY A 49 -9.39 8.28 -10.90
C GLY A 49 -10.70 7.72 -11.43
N ARG A 50 -10.99 7.92 -12.73
CA ARG A 50 -12.17 7.29 -13.36
C ARG A 50 -12.03 5.79 -13.49
N ALA A 51 -10.82 5.29 -13.75
CA ALA A 51 -10.54 3.86 -13.75
C ALA A 51 -10.81 3.25 -12.37
N ALA A 52 -10.29 3.87 -11.31
CA ALA A 52 -10.49 3.42 -9.93
C ALA A 52 -11.96 3.46 -9.50
N HIS A 53 -12.68 4.54 -9.82
CA HIS A 53 -14.11 4.64 -9.49
C HIS A 53 -14.95 3.59 -10.25
N ARG A 54 -14.65 3.37 -11.53
CA ARG A 54 -15.29 2.31 -12.32
C ARG A 54 -15.01 0.91 -11.75
N LEU A 55 -13.78 0.66 -11.32
CA LEU A 55 -13.42 -0.58 -10.66
C LEU A 55 -14.19 -0.75 -9.36
N ARG A 56 -14.18 0.26 -8.48
CA ARG A 56 -14.95 0.26 -7.22
C ARG A 56 -16.42 -0.03 -7.45
N HIS A 57 -17.05 0.59 -8.45
CA HIS A 57 -18.45 0.30 -8.77
C HIS A 57 -18.66 -1.14 -9.25
N CYS A 58 -17.70 -1.72 -9.97
CA CYS A 58 -17.79 -3.09 -10.49
C CYS A 58 -17.64 -4.14 -9.38
N VAL A 59 -16.71 -3.93 -8.44
CA VAL A 59 -16.33 -4.94 -7.44
C VAL A 59 -16.71 -4.60 -5.99
N GLY A 60 -17.00 -3.34 -5.67
CA GLY A 60 -17.04 -2.84 -4.29
C GLY A 60 -18.11 -3.48 -3.41
N ALA A 61 -19.26 -3.85 -3.97
CA ALA A 61 -20.29 -4.58 -3.23
C ALA A 61 -20.08 -6.10 -3.19
N ARG A 62 -19.14 -6.63 -3.99
CA ARG A 62 -18.94 -8.07 -4.21
C ARG A 62 -17.65 -8.61 -3.61
N LEU A 63 -16.66 -7.74 -3.45
CA LEU A 63 -15.35 -8.07 -2.91
C LEU A 63 -15.09 -7.26 -1.65
N PRO A 64 -14.36 -7.81 -0.67
CA PRO A 64 -13.94 -7.12 0.54
C PRO A 64 -12.80 -6.12 0.24
N VAL A 65 -13.08 -5.14 -0.62
CA VAL A 65 -12.09 -4.15 -1.06
C VAL A 65 -11.77 -3.19 0.08
N ASP A 66 -10.50 -3.14 0.44
CA ASP A 66 -9.96 -2.11 1.32
C ASP A 66 -9.62 -0.86 0.48
N VAL A 67 -8.58 -0.99 -0.33
CA VAL A 67 -8.00 0.09 -1.12
C VAL A 67 -7.84 -0.31 -2.58
N ILE A 68 -8.06 0.64 -3.49
CA ILE A 68 -7.68 0.52 -4.89
C ILE A 68 -6.59 1.54 -5.17
N THR A 69 -5.47 1.09 -5.75
CA THR A 69 -4.35 1.96 -6.09
C THR A 69 -3.98 1.89 -7.56
N THR A 70 -3.34 2.93 -8.09
CA THR A 70 -2.58 2.78 -9.33
C THR A 70 -1.31 1.97 -9.06
N HIS A 71 -1.07 0.97 -9.89
CA HIS A 71 0.12 0.11 -9.75
C HIS A 71 1.42 0.87 -10.10
N TYR A 72 1.35 1.75 -11.10
CA TYR A 72 2.48 2.62 -11.46
C TYR A 72 2.23 4.05 -10.96
N PRO A 73 3.29 4.74 -10.50
CA PRO A 73 3.20 6.16 -10.20
C PRO A 73 2.97 6.97 -11.47
N ASP A 74 2.42 8.17 -11.31
CA ASP A 74 2.35 9.18 -12.36
C ASP A 74 3.71 9.87 -12.60
N THR A 75 3.71 10.89 -13.46
CA THR A 75 4.92 11.64 -13.81
C THR A 75 5.56 12.37 -12.64
N ASP A 76 4.79 12.63 -11.57
CA ASP A 76 5.25 13.30 -10.35
C ASP A 76 5.62 12.28 -9.25
N GLY A 77 5.70 11.00 -9.61
CA GLY A 77 6.01 9.92 -8.68
C GLY A 77 4.85 9.56 -7.75
N GLN A 78 3.63 10.06 -7.99
CA GLN A 78 2.49 9.87 -7.10
C GLN A 78 1.66 8.66 -7.51
N ILE A 79 1.15 7.93 -6.52
CA ILE A 79 0.12 6.91 -6.73
C ILE A 79 -1.24 7.45 -6.32
N LEU A 80 -2.27 7.08 -7.07
CA LEU A 80 -3.64 7.36 -6.69
C LEU A 80 -4.11 6.32 -5.67
N LEU A 81 -4.67 6.77 -4.56
CA LEU A 81 -5.36 5.92 -3.60
C LEU A 81 -6.86 6.21 -3.67
N ASN A 82 -7.66 5.20 -3.94
CA ASN A 82 -9.10 5.22 -3.75
C ASN A 82 -9.38 4.42 -2.48
N ILE A 83 -9.80 5.11 -1.43
CA ILE A 83 -10.05 4.58 -0.09
C ILE A 83 -11.55 4.73 0.19
N ASP A 84 -12.17 3.71 0.77
CA ASP A 84 -13.54 3.82 1.27
C ASP A 84 -13.50 4.01 2.78
N PHE A 85 -14.13 5.08 3.25
CA PHE A 85 -14.16 5.40 4.68
C PHE A 85 -15.56 5.12 5.23
N PRO A 86 -15.68 4.51 6.42
CA PRO A 86 -16.96 4.45 7.12
C PRO A 86 -17.57 5.87 7.24
N PRO A 87 -18.91 6.03 7.15
CA PRO A 87 -19.53 7.36 7.12
C PRO A 87 -19.13 8.28 8.27
N SER A 88 -18.95 7.74 9.48
CA SER A 88 -18.47 8.49 10.66
C SER A 88 -17.04 9.00 10.50
N VAL A 89 -16.15 8.19 9.92
CA VAL A 89 -14.75 8.56 9.64
C VAL A 89 -14.70 9.59 8.54
N HIS A 90 -15.48 9.41 7.47
CA HIS A 90 -15.59 10.39 6.39
C HIS A 90 -16.08 11.76 6.92
N ALA A 91 -17.12 11.78 7.75
CA ALA A 91 -17.61 13.00 8.39
C ALA A 91 -16.52 13.68 9.23
N ALA A 92 -15.81 12.92 10.08
CA ALA A 92 -14.72 13.46 10.90
C ALA A 92 -13.56 14.02 10.06
N ILE A 93 -13.22 13.38 8.93
CA ILE A 93 -12.25 13.87 7.96
C ILE A 93 -12.73 15.21 7.38
N CYS A 94 -13.97 15.27 6.89
CA CYS A 94 -14.55 16.48 6.34
C CYS A 94 -14.52 17.61 7.38
N ASP A 95 -15.04 17.40 8.59
CA ASP A 95 -15.09 18.43 9.63
C ASP A 95 -13.71 18.96 9.99
N THR A 96 -12.72 18.09 10.06
CA THR A 96 -11.34 18.48 10.38
C THR A 96 -10.70 19.22 9.21
N ALA A 97 -10.88 18.73 7.98
CA ALA A 97 -10.39 19.39 6.78
C ALA A 97 -10.95 20.82 6.67
N HIS A 98 -12.26 21.00 6.86
CA HIS A 98 -12.92 22.31 6.89
C HIS A 98 -12.35 23.23 7.98
N ARG A 99 -12.18 22.74 9.21
CA ARG A 99 -11.57 23.54 10.30
C ARG A 99 -10.14 23.99 9.99
N THR A 100 -9.41 23.22 9.21
CA THR A 100 -8.05 23.54 8.77
C THR A 100 -7.98 24.28 7.44
N GLY A 101 -9.12 24.65 6.84
CA GLY A 101 -9.18 25.42 5.60
C GLY A 101 -8.65 24.66 4.36
N GLN A 102 -8.65 23.33 4.38
CA GLN A 102 -8.12 22.51 3.28
C GLN A 102 -9.18 21.52 2.77
N PRO A 103 -9.11 21.11 1.50
CA PRO A 103 -10.02 20.08 0.98
C PRO A 103 -9.73 18.72 1.65
N PRO A 104 -10.76 17.86 1.85
CA PRO A 104 -10.61 16.55 2.49
C PRO A 104 -9.50 15.68 1.91
N GLU A 105 -9.33 15.67 0.59
CA GLU A 105 -8.30 14.88 -0.10
C GLU A 105 -6.89 15.35 0.27
N LEU A 106 -6.69 16.67 0.37
CA LEU A 106 -5.41 17.25 0.77
C LEU A 106 -5.13 16.96 2.25
N PHE A 107 -6.15 17.05 3.10
CA PHE A 107 -6.04 16.68 4.51
C PHE A 107 -5.58 15.24 4.68
N VAL A 108 -6.24 14.29 4.00
CA VAL A 108 -5.90 12.87 4.06
C VAL A 108 -4.49 12.62 3.53
N ARG A 109 -4.12 13.23 2.39
CA ARG A 109 -2.77 13.13 1.82
C ARG A 109 -1.70 13.57 2.84
N HIS A 110 -1.88 14.73 3.47
CA HIS A 110 -0.95 15.21 4.50
C HIS A 110 -0.94 14.29 5.74
N ALA A 111 -2.09 13.76 6.14
CA ALA A 111 -2.15 12.81 7.25
C ALA A 111 -1.38 11.52 6.97
N ILE A 112 -1.49 10.98 5.75
CA ILE A 112 -0.73 9.81 5.30
C ILE A 112 0.77 10.10 5.30
N HIS A 113 1.22 11.20 4.69
CA HIS A 113 2.65 11.56 4.69
C HIS A 113 3.20 11.68 6.11
N ARG A 114 2.51 12.42 7.00
CA ARG A 114 2.93 12.52 8.40
C ARG A 114 2.97 11.16 9.10
N ALA A 115 2.06 10.23 8.77
CA ALA A 115 2.07 8.89 9.34
C ALA A 115 3.27 8.07 8.84
N LEU A 116 3.59 8.17 7.55
CA LEU A 116 4.77 7.53 6.96
C LEU A 116 6.07 8.08 7.55
N ASP A 117 6.20 9.40 7.69
CA ASP A 117 7.38 10.02 8.29
C ASP A 117 7.59 9.58 9.74
N ARG A 118 6.50 9.52 10.53
CA ARG A 118 6.56 9.00 11.91
C ARG A 118 6.97 7.54 11.94
N HIS A 119 6.44 6.72 11.04
CA HIS A 119 6.78 5.31 10.96
C HIS A 119 8.26 5.11 10.62
N ALA A 120 8.76 5.81 9.60
CA ALA A 120 10.16 5.76 9.20
C ALA A 120 11.09 6.23 10.34
N GLY A 121 10.73 7.30 11.04
CA GLY A 121 11.48 7.78 12.20
C GLY A 121 11.50 6.77 13.36
N ALA A 122 10.36 6.13 13.65
CA ALA A 122 10.28 5.11 14.69
C ALA A 122 11.11 3.85 14.35
N GLU A 123 11.08 3.42 13.08
CA GLU A 123 11.88 2.31 12.60
C GLU A 123 13.39 2.60 12.68
N ALA A 124 13.81 3.80 12.27
CA ALA A 124 15.20 4.23 12.40
C ALA A 124 15.64 4.24 13.88
N ALA A 125 14.85 4.84 14.77
CA ALA A 125 15.15 4.87 16.19
C ALA A 125 15.24 3.46 16.81
N ARG A 126 14.35 2.55 16.40
CA ARG A 126 14.38 1.14 16.83
C ARG A 126 15.67 0.44 16.38
N LEU A 127 16.09 0.66 15.13
CA LEU A 127 17.33 0.09 14.61
C LEU A 127 18.55 0.67 15.32
N ASP A 128 18.58 1.99 15.55
CA ASP A 128 19.66 2.65 16.28
C ASP A 128 19.80 2.09 17.69
N GLN A 129 18.68 1.90 18.40
CA GLN A 129 18.68 1.31 19.74
C GLN A 129 19.21 -0.13 19.71
N ALA A 130 18.76 -0.95 18.76
CA ALA A 130 19.24 -2.34 18.63
C ALA A 130 20.75 -2.40 18.35
N ILE A 131 21.28 -1.46 17.56
CA ILE A 131 22.71 -1.35 17.31
C ILE A 131 23.45 -0.92 18.58
N GLN A 132 22.93 0.07 19.33
CA GLN A 132 23.54 0.52 20.58
C GLN A 132 23.60 -0.59 21.63
N ASP A 133 22.51 -1.34 21.80
CA ASP A 133 22.45 -2.47 22.73
C ASP A 133 23.46 -3.56 22.36
N LEU A 134 23.58 -3.85 21.05
CA LEU A 134 24.56 -4.79 20.54
C LEU A 134 26.00 -4.33 20.78
N LEU A 135 26.29 -3.05 20.55
CA LEU A 135 27.61 -2.46 20.79
C LEU A 135 27.97 -2.41 22.28
N ALA A 136 27.00 -2.15 23.15
CA ALA A 136 27.20 -2.13 24.60
C ALA A 136 27.47 -3.54 25.17
N GLY A 137 26.83 -4.57 24.60
CA GLY A 137 26.94 -5.95 25.06
C GLY A 137 28.06 -6.78 24.42
N ALA A 138 28.67 -6.32 23.32
CA ALA A 138 29.64 -7.10 22.55
C ALA A 138 31.07 -6.55 22.62
N LEU A 139 32.04 -7.45 22.79
CA LEU A 139 33.44 -7.13 22.50
C LEU A 139 33.60 -6.84 21.00
N PRO A 140 34.31 -5.76 20.59
CA PRO A 140 34.42 -5.35 19.19
C PRO A 140 34.87 -6.48 18.24
N ALA A 141 35.78 -7.34 18.68
CA ALA A 141 36.26 -8.48 17.89
C ALA A 141 35.16 -9.53 17.62
N HIS A 142 34.30 -9.81 18.60
CA HIS A 142 33.19 -10.75 18.44
C HIS A 142 32.09 -10.18 17.54
N LEU A 143 31.85 -8.88 17.63
CA LEU A 143 30.92 -8.17 16.75
C LEU A 143 31.39 -8.22 15.29
N LEU A 144 32.66 -7.86 15.03
CA LEU A 144 33.23 -7.92 13.69
C LEU A 144 33.20 -9.33 13.11
N ALA A 145 33.50 -10.35 13.92
CA ALA A 145 33.42 -11.74 13.49
C ALA A 145 31.98 -12.17 13.19
N ALA A 146 30.99 -11.74 13.99
CA ALA A 146 29.57 -12.04 13.77
C ALA A 146 29.02 -11.34 12.53
N VAL A 147 29.33 -10.07 12.33
CA VAL A 147 28.97 -9.31 11.12
C VAL A 147 29.62 -9.93 9.88
N GLY A 148 30.90 -10.27 9.95
CA GLY A 148 31.61 -10.98 8.88
C GLY A 148 30.90 -12.28 8.49
N ARG A 149 30.53 -13.11 9.48
CA ARG A 149 29.75 -14.33 9.22
C ARG A 149 28.40 -14.03 8.58
N ALA A 150 27.63 -13.07 9.10
CA ALA A 150 26.31 -12.72 8.58
C ALA A 150 26.37 -12.20 7.12
N LEU A 151 27.36 -11.36 6.80
CA LEU A 151 27.57 -10.85 5.44
C LEU A 151 28.05 -11.92 4.47
N THR A 152 28.79 -12.94 4.94
CA THR A 152 29.13 -14.11 4.10
C THR A 152 27.99 -15.11 3.96
N HIS A 153 26.98 -15.03 4.83
CA HIS A 153 25.82 -15.91 4.84
C HIS A 153 24.59 -15.33 4.14
N ILE A 154 24.73 -14.32 3.26
CA ILE A 154 23.61 -13.76 2.49
C ILE A 154 22.80 -14.93 1.91
N PRO A 155 21.56 -15.17 2.40
CA PRO A 155 20.70 -16.17 1.81
C PRO A 155 20.23 -15.58 0.49
N GLY A 156 20.82 -16.01 -0.63
CA GLY A 156 20.47 -15.50 -1.94
C GLY A 156 21.50 -15.66 -3.07
N ALA A 157 22.69 -16.20 -2.81
CA ALA A 157 23.64 -16.55 -3.88
C ALA A 157 23.93 -18.06 -3.84
N SER A 158 23.01 -18.84 -4.42
CA SER A 158 22.99 -20.28 -4.81
C SER A 158 21.71 -20.95 -4.31
N GLN A 159 20.86 -21.58 -5.13
CA GLN A 159 20.97 -22.13 -6.48
C GLN A 159 19.75 -21.76 -7.33
#